data_AF-A0A7K0DN27-F1
#
_entry.id   AF-A0A7K0DN27-F1
#
_cell.length_a   1.000
_cell.length_b   1.000
_cell.length_c   1.000
_cell.angle_alpha   90.00
_cell.angle_beta   90.00
_cell.angle_gamma   90.00
#
_symmetry.space_group_name_H-M   'P 1'
#
loop_
_entity.id
_entity.type
_entity.pdbx_description
1 polymer ?
#
loop_
_entity_poly.entity_id
_entity_poly.type
_entity_poly.pdbx_seq_one_letter_code
_entity_poly.pdbx_strand_id
1 'polypeptide(L)'
;MSETTDAAAGAARRMLSKVPEVTVWFWVIKILCTTVGETFADWIDTSLGIGLTGTALLFTVVLAAVLGWQLRLSRYVPFVYWLTVVVVSVTGTLYTDILTDRLDVPLAVSTSVFAVLLAVVFGIWYARERTLSIHSIVTLPREMFYWLAVLVTFALGTAAGDWTLQLTGWGPGASVLLPAVLIVSVVVGRRLGANAVLAFWLAYILTRPLGANLGDWFASPTGEHGLGLGTAVTSVVFLLAISAVVAYLTFSRSDVIADPQQRPEPEGVANPVRERIMLGFYALVAVVAAGVLVWASGRPHALTSDEPTAGPATTAMGPGRAAAHFPATEVAKFRAITQDTVSKVQAGQQAAATTRIKDLETLWDRDQDTLQPMDRTGWEVLDHKIDIALKALRTKSPDAATETQALTDLLTALG
;
A
#
# COMPACT_ATOMS: atom_id res chain seq x y z
N MET A 1 -13.20 46.31 43.39
CA MET A 1 -13.94 46.16 42.12
C MET A 1 -12.95 45.93 40.98
N SER A 2 -12.14 44.86 41.07
CA SER A 2 -11.12 44.51 40.07
C SER A 2 -10.76 43.01 40.12
N GLU A 3 -11.77 42.14 40.31
CA GLU A 3 -11.58 40.68 40.31
C GLU A 3 -12.37 39.95 39.21
N THR A 4 -13.17 40.65 38.41
CA THR A 4 -14.09 40.01 37.45
C THR A 4 -13.59 40.01 36.01
N THR A 5 -12.42 40.59 35.71
CA THR A 5 -11.94 40.74 34.32
C THR A 5 -10.96 39.67 33.84
N ASP A 6 -10.34 38.89 34.74
CA ASP A 6 -9.37 37.84 34.36
C ASP A 6 -10.00 36.47 34.07
N ALA A 7 -11.27 36.25 34.43
CA ALA A 7 -11.95 34.98 34.14
C ALA A 7 -12.36 34.83 32.67
N ALA A 8 -12.30 35.90 31.87
CA ALA A 8 -12.78 35.92 30.49
C ALA A 8 -11.68 35.70 29.42
N ALA A 9 -10.39 35.70 29.79
CA ALA A 9 -9.27 35.58 28.84
C ALA A 9 -8.70 34.15 28.68
N GLY A 10 -9.26 33.15 29.37
CA GLY A 10 -8.72 31.78 29.42
C GLY A 10 -9.62 30.68 28.86
N ALA A 11 -10.73 31.02 28.20
CA ALA A 11 -11.58 30.03 27.53
C ALA A 11 -11.03 29.68 26.13
N ALA A 12 -9.74 29.34 26.04
CA ALA A 12 -9.27 28.53 24.92
C ALA A 12 -10.11 27.25 24.95
N ARG A 13 -11.00 27.09 23.97
CA ARG A 13 -11.90 25.93 23.79
C ARG A 13 -11.14 24.66 24.18
N ARG A 14 -11.38 24.12 25.38
CA ARG A 14 -10.75 22.86 25.80
C ARG A 14 -11.32 21.78 24.89
N MET A 15 -10.57 21.43 23.85
CA MET A 15 -10.92 20.31 22.98
C MET A 15 -10.74 19.03 23.80
N LEU A 16 -11.74 18.17 23.76
CA LEU A 16 -11.62 16.82 24.31
C LEU A 16 -10.71 16.01 23.37
N SER A 17 -10.08 14.96 23.88
CA SER A 17 -9.29 14.05 23.03
C SER A 17 -10.11 13.62 21.82
N LYS A 18 -9.53 13.80 20.63
CA LYS A 18 -10.17 13.45 19.34
C LYS A 18 -9.83 12.05 18.85
N VAL A 19 -9.03 11.32 19.62
CA VAL A 19 -8.58 9.96 19.31
C VAL A 19 -9.31 8.98 20.26
N PRO A 20 -9.74 7.82 19.76
CA PRO A 20 -10.36 6.78 20.58
C PRO A 20 -9.43 6.28 21.70
N GLU A 21 -10.02 5.67 22.71
CA GLU A 21 -9.29 4.86 23.66
C GLU A 21 -8.64 3.64 22.96
N VAL A 22 -7.40 3.32 23.33
CA VAL A 22 -6.65 2.19 22.76
C VAL A 22 -7.12 0.88 23.40
N THR A 23 -8.30 0.42 22.99
CA THR A 23 -8.88 -0.87 23.39
C THR A 23 -8.54 -1.96 22.36
N VAL A 24 -9.00 -3.20 22.59
CA VAL A 24 -8.88 -4.26 21.58
C VAL A 24 -9.60 -3.88 20.28
N TRP A 25 -10.75 -3.18 20.37
CA TRP A 25 -11.51 -2.73 19.21
C TRP A 25 -10.74 -1.73 18.35
N PHE A 26 -9.93 -0.86 18.96
CA PHE A 26 -9.05 0.04 18.23
C PHE A 26 -8.10 -0.74 17.30
N TRP A 27 -7.46 -1.78 17.81
CA TRP A 27 -6.53 -2.59 17.02
C TRP A 27 -7.25 -3.41 15.95
N VAL A 28 -8.42 -3.98 16.27
CA VAL A 28 -9.23 -4.72 15.30
C VAL A 28 -9.62 -3.83 14.12
N ILE A 29 -10.25 -2.68 14.36
CA ILE A 29 -10.67 -1.79 13.25
C ILE A 29 -9.45 -1.26 12.51
N LYS A 30 -8.36 -0.92 13.21
CA LYS A 30 -7.13 -0.45 12.56
C LYS A 30 -6.59 -1.48 11.57
N ILE A 31 -6.52 -2.76 11.95
CA ILE A 31 -6.06 -3.84 11.05
C ILE A 31 -7.03 -4.02 9.88
N LEU A 32 -8.35 -3.95 10.12
CA LEU A 32 -9.33 -4.02 9.04
C LEU A 32 -9.17 -2.85 8.06
N CYS A 33 -9.00 -1.62 8.57
CA CYS A 33 -8.73 -0.43 7.76
C CYS A 33 -7.44 -0.54 6.96
N THR A 34 -6.36 -1.07 7.56
CA THR A 34 -5.09 -1.26 6.83
C THR A 34 -5.20 -2.36 5.78
N THR A 35 -6.11 -3.32 5.92
CA THR A 35 -6.35 -4.33 4.89
C THR A 35 -7.16 -3.75 3.73
N VAL A 36 -8.26 -3.03 4.03
CA VAL A 36 -9.06 -2.34 3.00
C VAL A 36 -8.25 -1.30 2.24
N GLY A 37 -7.39 -0.56 2.93
CA GLY A 37 -6.61 0.49 2.29
C GLY A 37 -5.74 -0.02 1.13
N GLU A 38 -5.29 -1.27 1.22
CA GLU A 38 -4.57 -1.96 0.14
C GLU A 38 -5.55 -2.36 -0.97
N THR A 39 -6.41 -3.33 -0.67
CA THR A 39 -7.25 -3.98 -1.68
C THR A 39 -8.25 -3.03 -2.36
N PHE A 40 -8.68 -1.97 -1.67
CA PHE A 40 -9.60 -0.99 -2.21
C PHE A 40 -8.89 0.04 -3.08
N ALA A 41 -7.62 0.36 -2.79
CA ALA A 41 -6.82 1.20 -3.68
C ALA A 41 -6.67 0.50 -5.04
N ASP A 42 -6.24 -0.76 -5.03
CA ASP A 42 -6.04 -1.57 -6.25
C ASP A 42 -7.34 -1.75 -7.04
N TRP A 43 -8.43 -2.06 -6.31
CA TRP A 43 -9.74 -2.25 -6.95
C TRP A 43 -10.21 -0.96 -7.61
N ILE A 44 -10.07 0.19 -6.95
CA ILE A 44 -10.48 1.46 -7.54
C ILE A 44 -9.62 1.81 -8.74
N ASP A 45 -8.31 1.62 -8.63
CA ASP A 45 -7.40 1.99 -9.71
C ASP A 45 -7.71 1.22 -11.00
N THR A 46 -7.91 -0.09 -10.86
CA THR A 46 -8.29 -0.97 -11.96
C THR A 46 -9.73 -0.76 -12.45
N SER A 47 -10.68 -0.41 -11.57
CA SER A 47 -12.10 -0.30 -11.93
C SER A 47 -12.51 1.04 -12.51
N LEU A 48 -11.90 2.16 -12.08
CA LEU A 48 -12.30 3.49 -12.53
C LEU A 48 -11.77 3.84 -13.92
N GLY A 49 -10.69 3.19 -14.38
CA GLY A 49 -10.11 3.44 -15.71
C GLY A 49 -9.54 4.85 -15.90
N ILE A 50 -9.41 5.63 -14.82
CA ILE A 50 -8.80 6.98 -14.82
C ILE A 50 -7.28 6.95 -14.54
N GLY A 51 -6.76 5.75 -14.28
CA GLY A 51 -5.36 5.45 -13.98
C GLY A 51 -4.89 5.97 -12.62
N LEU A 52 -3.73 5.44 -12.18
CA LEU A 52 -3.17 5.64 -10.84
C LEU A 52 -3.08 7.11 -10.42
N THR A 53 -2.68 7.99 -11.33
CA THR A 53 -2.57 9.43 -11.03
C THR A 53 -3.93 10.09 -10.87
N GLY A 54 -4.93 9.71 -11.68
CA GLY A 54 -6.30 10.22 -11.57
C GLY A 54 -6.94 9.77 -10.25
N THR A 55 -6.77 8.48 -9.93
CA THR A 55 -7.23 7.87 -8.68
C THR A 55 -6.62 8.55 -7.46
N ALA A 56 -5.30 8.75 -7.44
CA ALA A 56 -4.60 9.42 -6.34
C ALA A 56 -5.04 10.88 -6.17
N LEU A 57 -5.25 11.62 -7.26
CA LEU A 57 -5.72 13.01 -7.19
C LEU A 57 -7.13 13.09 -6.60
N LEU A 58 -8.04 12.21 -7.04
CA LEU A 58 -9.37 12.09 -6.48
C LEU A 58 -9.32 11.81 -4.97
N PHE A 59 -8.55 10.80 -4.55
CA PHE A 59 -8.42 10.45 -3.13
C PHE A 59 -7.72 11.53 -2.31
N THR A 60 -6.81 12.29 -2.89
CA THR A 60 -6.22 13.47 -2.24
C THR A 60 -7.27 14.54 -1.93
N VAL A 61 -8.20 14.78 -2.87
CA VAL A 61 -9.32 15.73 -2.65
C VAL A 61 -10.28 15.19 -1.58
N VAL A 62 -10.62 13.90 -1.64
CA VAL A 62 -11.48 13.24 -0.63
C VAL A 62 -10.82 13.27 0.75
N LEU A 63 -9.51 13.02 0.82
CA LEU A 63 -8.72 13.12 2.04
C LEU A 63 -8.77 14.54 2.61
N ALA A 64 -8.54 15.56 1.79
CA ALA A 64 -8.62 16.95 2.24
C ALA A 64 -10.03 17.30 2.80
N ALA A 65 -11.09 16.81 2.16
CA ALA A 65 -12.46 17.03 2.61
C ALA A 65 -12.77 16.34 3.94
N VAL A 66 -12.45 15.05 4.07
CA VAL A 66 -12.71 14.25 5.27
C VAL A 66 -11.81 14.69 6.44
N LEU A 67 -10.53 14.97 6.17
CA LEU A 67 -9.63 15.53 7.17
C LEU A 67 -10.12 16.92 7.62
N GLY A 68 -10.56 17.77 6.68
CA GLY A 68 -11.19 19.05 7.00
C GLY A 68 -12.41 18.91 7.92
N TRP A 69 -13.23 17.88 7.72
CA TRP A 69 -14.33 17.56 8.64
C TRP A 69 -13.81 17.15 10.02
N GLN A 70 -12.86 16.22 10.09
CA GLN A 70 -12.25 15.77 11.34
C GLN A 70 -11.63 16.93 12.15
N LEU A 71 -10.90 17.82 11.50
CA LEU A 71 -10.25 18.98 12.14
C LEU A 71 -11.28 19.96 12.72
N ARG A 72 -12.47 20.09 12.11
CA ARG A 72 -13.56 20.98 12.58
C ARG A 72 -14.30 20.47 13.80
N LEU A 73 -14.28 19.15 14.06
CA LEU A 73 -14.90 18.59 15.25
C LEU A 73 -14.16 19.06 16.51
N SER A 74 -14.82 19.07 17.67
CA SER A 74 -14.21 19.44 18.96
C SER A 74 -14.04 18.25 19.91
N ARG A 75 -14.49 17.07 19.48
CA ARG A 75 -14.50 15.82 20.23
C ARG A 75 -14.37 14.64 19.28
N TYR A 76 -13.97 13.49 19.81
CA TYR A 76 -13.99 12.23 19.08
C TYR A 76 -15.40 11.87 18.59
N VAL A 77 -15.52 11.57 17.30
CA VAL A 77 -16.73 11.02 16.67
C VAL A 77 -16.28 9.76 15.92
N PRO A 78 -16.69 8.55 16.35
CA PRO A 78 -16.18 7.30 15.81
C PRO A 78 -16.26 7.23 14.27
N PHE A 79 -17.42 7.55 13.71
CA PHE A 79 -17.62 7.53 12.26
C PHE A 79 -16.62 8.40 11.49
N VAL A 80 -16.47 9.68 11.89
CA VAL A 80 -15.61 10.63 11.15
C VAL A 80 -14.14 10.26 11.28
N TYR A 81 -13.71 9.83 12.48
CA TYR A 81 -12.34 9.40 12.72
C TYR A 81 -11.99 8.16 11.88
N TRP A 82 -12.82 7.11 11.93
CA TRP A 82 -12.53 5.87 11.19
C TRP A 82 -12.67 6.05 9.68
N LEU A 83 -13.61 6.89 9.21
CA LEU A 83 -13.67 7.31 7.81
C LEU A 83 -12.37 8.00 7.38
N THR A 84 -11.84 8.91 8.21
CA THR A 84 -10.54 9.56 7.95
C THR A 84 -9.42 8.53 7.89
N VAL A 85 -9.39 7.57 8.80
CA VAL A 85 -8.39 6.48 8.79
C VAL A 85 -8.47 5.64 7.52
N VAL A 86 -9.66 5.27 7.06
CA VAL A 86 -9.84 4.52 5.80
C VAL A 86 -9.36 5.35 4.61
N VAL A 87 -9.77 6.61 4.50
CA VAL A 87 -9.37 7.46 3.36
C VAL A 87 -7.85 7.73 3.36
N VAL A 88 -7.27 7.98 4.54
CA VAL A 88 -5.81 8.12 4.68
C VAL A 88 -5.10 6.83 4.29
N SER A 89 -5.65 5.66 4.64
CA SER A 89 -5.06 4.37 4.29
C SER A 89 -4.95 4.16 2.78
N VAL A 90 -6.06 4.38 2.06
CA VAL A 90 -6.11 4.28 0.58
C VAL A 90 -5.18 5.30 -0.06
N THR A 91 -5.19 6.55 0.43
CA THR A 91 -4.33 7.60 -0.12
C THR A 91 -2.85 7.30 0.09
N GLY A 92 -2.49 6.71 1.24
CA GLY A 92 -1.12 6.32 1.55
C GLY A 92 -0.60 5.19 0.65
N THR A 93 -1.44 4.20 0.32
CA THR A 93 -1.15 3.17 -0.69
C THR A 93 -0.84 3.83 -2.03
N LEU A 94 -1.80 4.59 -2.57
CA LEU A 94 -1.70 5.21 -3.90
C LEU A 94 -0.45 6.11 -4.07
N TYR A 95 -0.01 6.78 -3.00
CA TYR A 95 1.22 7.58 -3.06
C TYR A 95 2.49 6.72 -3.13
N THR A 96 2.47 5.55 -2.50
CA THR A 96 3.56 4.57 -2.59
C THR A 96 3.59 3.96 -3.98
N ASP A 97 2.45 3.52 -4.50
CA ASP A 97 2.29 2.91 -5.82
C ASP A 97 2.72 3.88 -6.93
N ILE A 98 2.40 5.18 -6.81
CA ILE A 98 2.90 6.20 -7.76
C ILE A 98 4.43 6.24 -7.78
N LEU A 99 5.09 6.12 -6.63
CA LEU A 99 6.55 6.12 -6.58
C LEU A 99 7.12 4.84 -7.20
N THR A 100 6.55 3.68 -6.86
CA THR A 100 7.08 2.38 -7.28
C THR A 100 6.72 2.06 -8.72
N ASP A 101 5.44 2.12 -9.09
CA ASP A 101 4.93 1.50 -10.32
C ASP A 101 4.94 2.49 -11.49
N ARG A 102 4.77 3.79 -11.18
CA ARG A 102 4.75 4.86 -12.20
C ARG A 102 6.08 5.58 -12.34
N LEU A 103 6.83 5.74 -11.25
CA LEU A 103 8.12 6.45 -11.24
C LEU A 103 9.31 5.50 -11.14
N ASP A 104 9.08 4.19 -11.12
CA ASP A 104 10.11 3.13 -11.06
C ASP A 104 11.09 3.32 -9.89
N VAL A 105 10.64 3.90 -8.78
CA VAL A 105 11.48 4.11 -7.58
C VAL A 105 11.57 2.79 -6.81
N PRO A 106 12.79 2.26 -6.55
CA PRO A 106 12.93 1.00 -5.84
C PRO A 106 12.29 1.05 -4.44
N LEU A 107 11.55 0.00 -4.07
CA LEU A 107 10.85 -0.10 -2.78
C LEU A 107 11.77 0.08 -1.56
N ALA A 108 13.03 -0.36 -1.65
CA ALA A 108 14.06 -0.12 -0.63
C ALA A 108 14.32 1.38 -0.40
N VAL A 109 14.32 2.18 -1.47
CA VAL A 109 14.51 3.64 -1.43
C VAL A 109 13.26 4.29 -0.86
N SER A 110 12.08 3.95 -1.38
CA SER A 110 10.79 4.49 -0.88
C SER A 110 10.61 4.22 0.62
N THR A 111 10.84 2.97 1.06
CA THR A 111 10.79 2.59 2.48
C THR A 111 11.76 3.41 3.33
N SER A 112 13.01 3.57 2.87
CA SER A 112 14.03 4.34 3.59
C SER A 112 13.65 5.83 3.69
N VAL A 113 13.15 6.42 2.61
CA VAL A 113 12.70 7.82 2.58
C VAL A 113 11.51 8.04 3.51
N PHE A 114 10.50 7.17 3.47
CA PHE A 114 9.35 7.29 4.38
C PHE A 114 9.73 7.06 5.84
N ALA A 115 10.69 6.18 6.14
CA ALA A 115 11.19 5.97 7.49
C ALA A 115 11.91 7.23 8.03
N VAL A 116 12.77 7.84 7.22
CA VAL A 116 13.44 9.11 7.56
C VAL A 116 12.42 10.24 7.71
N LEU A 117 11.45 10.34 6.80
CA LEU A 117 10.39 11.34 6.87
C LEU A 117 9.57 11.19 8.15
N LEU A 118 9.21 9.96 8.53
CA LEU A 118 8.48 9.68 9.77
C LEU A 118 9.30 10.08 11.00
N ALA A 119 10.60 9.77 11.01
CA ALA A 119 11.50 10.18 12.08
C ALA A 119 11.60 11.71 12.21
N VAL A 120 11.65 12.42 11.08
CA VAL A 120 11.61 13.89 11.04
C VAL A 120 10.29 14.43 11.59
N VAL A 121 9.14 13.85 11.19
CA VAL A 121 7.82 14.24 11.70
C VAL A 121 7.75 14.06 13.22
N PHE A 122 8.18 12.91 13.75
CA PHE A 122 8.24 12.70 15.20
C PHE A 122 9.23 13.63 15.90
N GLY A 123 10.39 13.89 15.29
CA GLY A 123 11.40 14.80 15.82
C GLY A 123 10.88 16.23 15.96
N ILE A 124 10.24 16.76 14.92
CA ILE A 124 9.65 18.11 14.93
C ILE A 124 8.47 18.15 15.92
N TRP A 125 7.61 17.13 15.92
CA TRP A 125 6.48 17.06 16.84
C TRP A 125 6.97 17.06 18.30
N TYR A 126 7.95 16.22 18.64
CA TYR A 126 8.50 16.16 19.98
C TYR A 126 9.26 17.45 20.37
N ALA A 127 9.97 18.08 19.44
CA ALA A 127 10.65 19.35 19.69
C ALA A 127 9.65 20.47 20.03
N ARG A 128 8.49 20.51 19.38
CA ARG A 128 7.47 21.54 19.59
C ARG A 128 6.53 21.25 20.77
N GLU A 129 6.07 20.02 20.92
CA GLU A 129 5.00 19.66 21.86
C GLU A 129 5.52 18.90 23.09
N ARG A 130 6.78 18.43 23.07
CA ARG A 130 7.44 17.67 24.14
C ARG A 130 6.70 16.39 24.55
N THR A 131 5.80 15.91 23.70
CA THR A 131 5.03 14.68 23.86
C THR A 131 4.71 14.08 22.49
N LEU A 132 4.74 12.76 22.40
CA LEU A 132 4.23 11.98 21.26
C LEU A 132 2.99 11.17 21.64
N SER A 133 2.38 11.48 22.80
CA SER A 133 1.22 10.76 23.33
C SER A 133 -0.06 11.14 22.60
N ILE A 134 -0.74 10.13 22.05
CA ILE A 134 -2.03 10.29 21.37
C ILE A 134 -3.16 10.75 22.30
N HIS A 135 -3.06 10.50 23.60
CA HIS A 135 -4.05 10.95 24.59
C HIS A 135 -4.03 12.46 24.82
N SER A 136 -3.03 13.16 24.25
CA SER A 136 -2.82 14.60 24.41
C SER A 136 -3.14 15.40 23.15
N ILE A 137 -3.86 14.82 22.19
CA ILE A 137 -4.30 15.47 20.95
C ILE A 137 -5.53 16.33 21.26
N VAL A 138 -5.24 17.50 21.83
CA VAL A 138 -6.22 18.50 22.30
C VAL A 138 -6.00 19.88 21.66
N THR A 139 -5.07 20.00 20.73
CA THR A 139 -4.77 21.24 20.00
C THR A 139 -4.64 20.95 18.51
N LEU A 140 -4.93 21.96 17.66
CA LEU A 140 -4.83 21.83 16.21
C LEU A 140 -3.41 21.43 15.74
N PRO A 141 -2.31 22.00 16.26
CA PRO A 141 -0.96 21.59 15.85
C PRO A 141 -0.67 20.11 16.15
N ARG A 142 -1.07 19.61 17.33
CA ARG A 142 -0.91 18.20 17.69
C ARG A 142 -1.72 17.28 16.80
N GLU A 143 -2.93 17.70 16.45
CA GLU A 143 -3.81 16.95 15.55
C GLU A 143 -3.23 16.89 14.13
N MET A 144 -2.64 17.98 13.64
CA MET A 144 -1.95 17.99 12.35
C MET A 144 -0.72 17.08 12.34
N PHE A 145 0.12 17.12 13.38
CA PHE A 145 1.25 16.19 13.50
C PHE A 145 0.80 14.75 13.56
N TYR A 146 -0.28 14.47 14.30
CA TYR A 146 -0.86 13.15 14.38
C TYR A 146 -1.31 12.65 13.00
N TRP A 147 -2.11 13.41 12.25
CA TRP A 147 -2.58 12.98 10.93
C TRP A 147 -1.46 12.88 9.89
N LEU A 148 -0.46 13.78 9.96
CA LEU A 148 0.73 13.68 9.12
C LEU A 148 1.53 12.42 9.43
N ALA A 149 1.78 12.13 10.71
CA ALA A 149 2.44 10.91 11.13
C ALA A 149 1.65 9.69 10.64
N VAL A 150 0.33 9.68 10.82
CA VAL A 150 -0.54 8.60 10.33
C VAL A 150 -0.38 8.41 8.82
N LEU A 151 -0.49 9.46 8.00
CA LEU A 151 -0.31 9.38 6.54
C LEU A 151 1.06 8.79 6.16
N VAL A 152 2.14 9.30 6.76
CA VAL A 152 3.51 8.81 6.48
C VAL A 152 3.68 7.37 6.94
N THR A 153 3.10 6.95 8.07
CA THR A 153 3.13 5.54 8.50
C THR A 153 2.37 4.62 7.56
N PHE A 154 1.30 5.10 6.91
CA PHE A 154 0.57 4.32 5.93
C PHE A 154 1.42 4.07 4.68
N ALA A 155 2.02 5.11 4.12
CA ALA A 155 2.92 4.98 2.97
C ALA A 155 4.17 4.14 3.29
N LEU A 156 4.80 4.37 4.45
CA LEU A 156 5.92 3.55 4.94
C LEU A 156 5.55 2.07 5.02
N GLY A 157 4.37 1.77 5.57
CA GLY A 157 3.96 0.40 5.84
C GLY A 157 3.56 -0.37 4.59
N THR A 158 2.99 0.29 3.57
CA THR A 158 2.78 -0.30 2.24
C THR A 158 4.14 -0.61 1.62
N ALA A 159 5.02 0.40 1.47
CA ALA A 159 6.36 0.22 0.89
C ALA A 159 7.16 -0.89 1.58
N ALA A 160 7.10 -0.98 2.91
CA ALA A 160 7.79 -2.01 3.68
C ALA A 160 7.17 -3.40 3.53
N GLY A 161 5.84 -3.49 3.35
CA GLY A 161 5.13 -4.73 3.06
C GLY A 161 5.58 -5.31 1.72
N ASP A 162 5.45 -4.52 0.66
CA ASP A 162 5.80 -4.91 -0.71
C ASP A 162 7.30 -5.21 -0.81
N TRP A 163 8.13 -4.40 -0.16
CA TRP A 163 9.57 -4.67 -0.12
C TRP A 163 9.88 -5.98 0.58
N THR A 164 9.13 -6.37 1.61
CA THR A 164 9.31 -7.67 2.28
C THR A 164 8.98 -8.81 1.30
N LEU A 165 7.90 -8.70 0.53
CA LEU A 165 7.54 -9.69 -0.49
C LEU A 165 8.63 -9.80 -1.55
N GLN A 166 9.05 -8.66 -2.13
CA GLN A 166 10.09 -8.60 -3.16
C GLN A 166 11.44 -9.13 -2.67
N LEU A 167 11.83 -8.76 -1.45
CA LEU A 167 13.13 -9.12 -0.89
C LEU A 167 13.23 -10.61 -0.52
N THR A 168 12.12 -11.23 -0.09
CA THR A 168 12.12 -12.59 0.47
C THR A 168 11.52 -13.64 -0.46
N GLY A 169 10.79 -13.23 -1.51
CA GLY A 169 10.02 -14.12 -2.38
C GLY A 169 8.96 -14.93 -1.63
N TRP A 170 8.60 -14.52 -0.40
CA TRP A 170 7.55 -15.18 0.37
C TRP A 170 6.19 -14.87 -0.24
N GLY A 171 5.30 -15.87 -0.24
CA GLY A 171 3.90 -15.62 -0.56
C GLY A 171 3.26 -14.67 0.47
N PRO A 172 2.24 -13.88 0.09
CA PRO A 172 1.59 -12.89 0.95
C PRO A 172 1.22 -13.40 2.34
N GLY A 173 0.63 -14.60 2.43
CA GLY A 173 0.23 -15.20 3.70
C GLY A 173 1.39 -15.53 4.64
N ALA A 174 2.55 -15.94 4.10
CA ALA A 174 3.74 -16.18 4.92
C ALA A 174 4.35 -14.86 5.42
N SER A 175 4.31 -13.81 4.59
CA SER A 175 4.79 -12.47 4.93
C SER A 175 4.01 -11.80 6.05
N VAL A 176 2.78 -12.22 6.35
CA VAL A 176 2.01 -11.78 7.54
C VAL A 176 2.73 -12.14 8.84
N LEU A 177 3.50 -13.24 8.88
CA LEU A 177 4.12 -13.74 10.11
C LEU A 177 5.16 -12.77 10.68
N LEU A 178 5.94 -12.10 9.82
CA LEU A 178 6.98 -11.17 10.26
C LEU A 178 6.39 -9.98 11.07
N PRO A 179 5.50 -9.14 10.53
CA PRO A 179 4.90 -8.06 11.30
C PRO A 179 4.07 -8.58 12.47
N ALA A 180 3.42 -9.74 12.38
CA ALA A 180 2.69 -10.33 13.51
C ALA A 180 3.61 -10.67 14.70
N VAL A 181 4.75 -11.34 14.45
CA VAL A 181 5.74 -11.67 15.49
C VAL A 181 6.36 -10.39 16.07
N LEU A 182 6.60 -9.38 15.25
CA LEU A 182 7.11 -8.08 15.72
C LEU A 182 6.09 -7.38 16.63
N ILE A 183 4.79 -7.39 16.27
CA ILE A 183 3.72 -6.83 17.12
C ILE A 183 3.65 -7.58 18.46
N VAL A 184 3.70 -8.92 18.44
CA VAL A 184 3.73 -9.73 19.68
C VAL A 184 4.94 -9.36 20.54
N SER A 185 6.11 -9.18 19.92
CA SER A 185 7.33 -8.76 20.62
C SER A 185 7.18 -7.38 21.26
N VAL A 186 6.52 -6.43 20.58
CA VAL A 186 6.19 -5.10 21.13
C VAL A 186 5.22 -5.21 22.32
N VAL A 187 4.19 -6.06 22.23
CA VAL A 187 3.25 -6.30 23.33
C VAL A 187 3.96 -6.91 24.54
N VAL A 188 4.84 -7.89 24.32
CA VAL A 188 5.68 -8.48 25.39
C VAL A 188 6.57 -7.42 26.01
N GLY A 189 7.27 -6.61 25.21
CA GLY A 189 8.09 -5.50 25.70
C GLY A 189 7.27 -4.52 26.56
N ARG A 190 6.05 -4.18 26.15
CA ARG A 190 5.14 -3.33 26.94
C ARG A 190 4.79 -3.98 28.28
N ARG A 191 4.46 -5.27 28.31
CA ARG A 191 4.19 -6.02 29.56
C ARG A 191 5.42 -6.08 30.47
N LEU A 192 6.60 -6.12 29.88
CA LEU A 192 7.89 -6.08 30.56
C LEU A 192 8.36 -4.67 30.94
N GLY A 193 7.51 -3.64 30.74
CA GLY A 193 7.72 -2.27 31.23
C GLY A 193 8.37 -1.31 30.24
N ALA A 194 8.28 -1.59 28.94
CA ALA A 194 8.66 -0.62 27.92
C ALA A 194 7.75 0.61 27.95
N ASN A 195 8.28 1.73 27.47
CA ASN A 195 7.56 2.99 27.35
C ASN A 195 6.26 2.81 26.53
N ALA A 196 5.14 3.29 27.08
CA ALA A 196 3.81 3.11 26.49
C ALA A 196 3.69 3.77 25.12
N VAL A 197 4.24 4.98 24.96
CA VAL A 197 4.15 5.78 23.74
C VAL A 197 4.99 5.15 22.64
N LEU A 198 6.20 4.70 22.96
CA LEU A 198 7.05 3.99 22.00
C LEU A 198 6.40 2.68 21.55
N ALA A 199 5.92 1.86 22.50
CA ALA A 199 5.28 0.60 22.18
C ALA A 199 4.02 0.80 21.31
N PHE A 200 3.23 1.84 21.59
CA PHE A 200 2.09 2.22 20.76
C PHE A 200 2.52 2.52 19.32
N TRP A 201 3.50 3.40 19.11
CA TRP A 201 3.92 3.77 17.75
C TRP A 201 4.57 2.61 16.99
N LEU A 202 5.37 1.78 17.65
CA LEU A 202 5.92 0.57 17.03
C LEU A 202 4.81 -0.38 16.57
N ALA A 203 3.85 -0.70 17.45
CA ALA A 203 2.72 -1.53 17.09
C ALA A 203 1.88 -0.88 15.97
N TYR A 204 1.64 0.43 16.05
CA TYR A 204 0.88 1.18 15.04
C TYR A 204 1.53 1.09 13.67
N ILE A 205 2.84 1.32 13.57
CA ILE A 205 3.60 1.22 12.32
C ILE A 205 3.51 -0.21 11.76
N LEU A 206 3.73 -1.23 12.60
CA LEU A 206 3.75 -2.64 12.20
C LEU A 206 2.38 -3.18 11.78
N THR A 207 1.27 -2.60 12.25
CA THR A 207 -0.08 -3.01 11.80
C THR A 207 -0.35 -2.71 10.33
N ARG A 208 0.41 -1.80 9.71
CA ARG A 208 0.25 -1.49 8.28
C ARG A 208 0.80 -2.60 7.36
N PRO A 209 2.09 -3.00 7.42
CA PRO A 209 2.57 -4.12 6.61
C PRO A 209 1.84 -5.42 6.95
N LEU A 210 1.36 -5.59 8.19
CA LEU A 210 0.46 -6.70 8.53
C LEU A 210 -0.83 -6.66 7.68
N GLY A 211 -1.47 -5.50 7.59
CA GLY A 211 -2.72 -5.32 6.83
C GLY A 211 -2.54 -5.43 5.32
N ALA A 212 -1.45 -4.85 4.77
CA ALA A 212 -1.12 -4.97 3.35
C ALA A 212 -0.95 -6.45 2.96
N ASN A 213 -0.06 -7.17 3.66
CA ASN A 213 0.17 -8.60 3.42
C ASN A 213 -1.11 -9.45 3.60
N LEU A 214 -2.00 -9.08 4.53
CA LEU A 214 -3.31 -9.73 4.68
C LEU A 214 -4.24 -9.43 3.49
N GLY A 215 -4.23 -8.20 2.98
CA GLY A 215 -4.99 -7.78 1.82
C GLY A 215 -4.60 -8.59 0.59
N ASP A 216 -3.30 -8.60 0.30
CA ASP A 216 -2.72 -9.36 -0.80
C ASP A 216 -2.99 -10.84 -0.65
N TRP A 217 -2.85 -11.38 0.57
CA TRP A 217 -3.12 -12.80 0.79
C TRP A 217 -4.57 -13.17 0.49
N PHE A 218 -5.54 -12.32 0.82
CA PHE A 218 -6.95 -12.59 0.52
C PHE A 218 -7.28 -12.33 -0.96
N ALA A 219 -6.69 -11.28 -1.55
CA ALA A 219 -6.98 -10.83 -2.90
C ALA A 219 -6.29 -11.64 -4.00
N SER A 220 -5.00 -11.97 -3.84
CA SER A 220 -4.17 -12.61 -4.87
C SER A 220 -4.67 -14.01 -5.25
N PRO A 221 -4.44 -14.47 -6.50
CA PRO A 221 -4.81 -15.81 -6.94
C PRO A 221 -4.12 -16.92 -6.14
N THR A 222 -4.74 -18.11 -6.11
CA THR A 222 -4.17 -19.29 -5.43
C THR A 222 -2.83 -19.75 -6.02
N GLY A 223 -2.56 -19.42 -7.28
CA GLY A 223 -1.28 -19.68 -7.94
C GLY A 223 -0.12 -18.86 -7.37
N GLU A 224 -0.39 -17.71 -6.76
CA GLU A 224 0.59 -16.80 -6.13
C GLU A 224 0.58 -16.94 -4.60
N HIS A 225 0.11 -18.07 -4.09
CA HIS A 225 -0.07 -18.34 -2.66
C HIS A 225 -1.13 -17.47 -1.95
N GLY A 226 -2.02 -16.82 -2.72
CA GLY A 226 -3.20 -16.12 -2.22
C GLY A 226 -4.43 -17.02 -2.01
N LEU A 227 -5.53 -16.47 -1.51
CA LEU A 227 -6.82 -17.15 -1.31
C LEU A 227 -7.74 -17.06 -2.54
N GLY A 228 -7.45 -16.18 -3.49
CA GLY A 228 -8.18 -16.05 -4.76
C GLY A 228 -9.56 -15.41 -4.63
N LEU A 229 -9.81 -14.61 -3.59
CA LEU A 229 -11.10 -13.91 -3.45
C LEU A 229 -11.22 -12.71 -4.39
N GLY A 230 -10.09 -12.19 -4.87
CA GLY A 230 -10.02 -10.97 -5.66
C GLY A 230 -10.10 -9.69 -4.81
N THR A 231 -9.58 -8.60 -5.34
CA THR A 231 -9.52 -7.28 -4.67
C THR A 231 -10.91 -6.72 -4.35
N ALA A 232 -11.88 -6.90 -5.26
CA ALA A 232 -13.25 -6.41 -5.10
C ALA A 232 -13.99 -7.06 -3.93
N VAL A 233 -14.05 -8.39 -3.90
CA VAL A 233 -14.79 -9.14 -2.85
C VAL A 233 -14.12 -8.94 -1.50
N THR A 234 -12.79 -8.99 -1.45
CA THR A 234 -12.01 -8.73 -0.23
C THR A 234 -12.34 -7.34 0.32
N SER A 235 -12.29 -6.30 -0.51
CA SER A 235 -12.63 -4.94 -0.09
C SER A 235 -14.04 -4.82 0.48
N VAL A 236 -15.05 -5.42 -0.16
CA VAL A 236 -16.44 -5.39 0.31
C VAL A 236 -16.59 -6.08 1.67
N VAL A 237 -16.00 -7.26 1.84
CA VAL A 237 -16.07 -8.02 3.11
C VAL A 237 -15.47 -7.22 4.26
N PHE A 238 -14.29 -6.64 4.05
CA PHE A 238 -13.63 -5.87 5.09
C PHE A 238 -14.33 -4.52 5.34
N LEU A 239 -14.87 -3.84 4.32
CA LEU A 239 -15.67 -2.62 4.52
C LEU A 239 -16.95 -2.89 5.32
N LEU A 240 -17.61 -4.04 5.09
CA LEU A 240 -18.76 -4.47 5.89
C LEU A 240 -18.36 -4.75 7.34
N ALA A 241 -17.22 -5.41 7.56
CA ALA A 241 -16.69 -5.65 8.90
C ALA A 241 -16.36 -4.34 9.62
N ILE A 242 -15.66 -3.39 8.97
CA ILE A 242 -15.39 -2.05 9.52
C ILE A 242 -16.70 -1.37 9.87
N SER A 243 -17.68 -1.36 8.96
CA SER A 243 -18.98 -0.73 9.18
C SER A 243 -19.70 -1.31 10.40
N ALA A 244 -19.67 -2.64 10.56
CA ALA A 244 -20.28 -3.31 11.70
C ALA A 244 -19.62 -2.92 13.03
N VAL A 245 -18.28 -2.88 13.09
CA VAL A 245 -17.58 -2.50 14.32
C VAL A 245 -17.74 -0.99 14.60
N VAL A 246 -17.69 -0.13 13.58
CA VAL A 246 -17.94 1.31 13.74
C VAL A 246 -19.36 1.57 14.22
N ALA A 247 -20.37 0.84 13.70
CA ALA A 247 -21.73 0.92 14.20
C ALA A 247 -21.80 0.48 15.67
N TYR A 248 -21.19 -0.65 16.01
CA TYR A 248 -21.10 -1.13 17.40
C TYR A 248 -20.47 -0.08 18.34
N LEU A 249 -19.34 0.53 17.97
CA LEU A 249 -18.69 1.57 18.76
C LEU A 249 -19.52 2.85 18.86
N THR A 250 -20.22 3.22 17.79
CA THR A 250 -21.12 4.38 17.79
C THR A 250 -22.26 4.21 18.80
N PHE A 251 -22.81 3.00 18.94
CA PHE A 251 -23.88 2.70 19.91
C PHE A 251 -23.36 2.44 21.33
N SER A 252 -22.29 1.65 21.47
CA SER A 252 -21.76 1.24 22.77
C SER A 252 -20.93 2.32 23.46
N ARG A 253 -20.32 3.23 22.68
CA ARG A 253 -19.37 4.27 23.14
C ARG A 253 -18.22 3.71 24.01
N SER A 254 -17.88 2.43 23.84
CA SER A 254 -16.84 1.75 24.61
C SER A 254 -15.42 2.24 24.30
N ASP A 255 -15.27 3.09 23.28
CA ASP A 255 -14.03 3.68 22.79
C ASP A 255 -13.91 5.18 23.12
N VAL A 256 -14.90 5.74 23.83
CA VAL A 256 -14.87 7.12 24.31
C VAL A 256 -14.13 7.17 25.63
N ILE A 257 -13.03 7.93 25.68
CA ILE A 257 -12.27 8.17 26.91
C ILE A 257 -13.20 8.83 27.95
N ALA A 258 -13.55 8.10 29.01
CA ALA A 258 -14.29 8.62 30.15
C ALA A 258 -13.46 9.68 30.92
N ASP A 259 -14.16 10.58 31.61
CA ASP A 259 -13.66 11.80 32.28
C ASP A 259 -12.16 11.76 32.70
N PRO A 260 -11.32 12.74 32.27
CA PRO A 260 -9.91 12.85 32.69
C PRO A 260 -9.67 12.78 34.21
N GLN A 261 -10.69 13.04 35.03
CA GLN A 261 -10.63 12.97 36.49
C GLN A 261 -10.71 11.55 37.08
N GLN A 262 -11.11 10.53 36.31
CA GLN A 262 -11.22 9.14 36.76
C GLN A 262 -10.03 8.26 36.35
N ARG A 263 -8.84 8.85 36.15
CA ARG A 263 -7.63 8.06 35.89
C ARG A 263 -7.29 7.19 37.11
N PRO A 264 -7.10 5.87 36.94
CA PRO A 264 -6.30 5.09 37.88
C PRO A 264 -4.94 5.76 38.04
N GLU A 265 -4.34 5.61 39.22
CA GLU A 265 -3.06 6.22 39.61
C GLU A 265 -2.01 6.26 38.47
N PRO A 266 -1.17 7.32 38.42
CA PRO A 266 -0.16 7.46 37.38
C PRO A 266 0.61 6.15 37.23
N GLU A 267 0.65 5.62 36.00
CA GLU A 267 1.44 4.43 35.65
C GLU A 267 2.78 4.51 36.39
N GLY A 268 3.03 3.53 37.26
CA GLY A 268 4.09 3.59 38.28
C GLY A 268 5.38 4.16 37.72
N VAL A 269 5.97 5.11 38.48
CA VAL A 269 7.17 5.89 38.14
C VAL A 269 8.06 5.15 37.15
N ALA A 270 8.11 5.65 35.91
CA ALA A 270 8.89 5.07 34.83
C ALA A 270 10.32 4.81 35.33
N ASN A 271 10.69 3.52 35.44
CA ASN A 271 12.03 3.16 35.87
C ASN A 271 12.97 3.34 34.67
N PRO A 272 13.86 4.35 34.67
CA PRO A 272 14.69 4.67 33.51
C PRO A 272 15.65 3.54 33.14
N VAL A 273 16.04 2.70 34.12
CA VAL A 273 16.86 1.51 33.88
C VAL A 273 16.05 0.48 33.09
N ARG A 274 14.80 0.24 33.51
CA ARG A 274 13.88 -0.69 32.83
C ARG A 274 13.58 -0.21 31.40
N GLU A 275 13.35 1.09 31.20
CA GLU A 275 13.14 1.64 29.87
C GLU A 275 14.37 1.45 28.96
N ARG A 276 15.59 1.69 29.46
CA ARG A 276 16.83 1.45 28.70
C ARG A 276 17.03 -0.02 28.34
N ILE A 277 16.75 -0.93 29.27
CA ILE A 277 16.80 -2.38 29.00
C ILE A 277 15.78 -2.73 27.90
N MET A 278 14.57 -2.18 27.96
CA MET A 278 13.53 -2.44 26.95
C MET A 278 13.85 -1.81 25.59
N LEU A 279 14.57 -0.68 25.54
CA LEU A 279 15.13 -0.16 24.29
C LEU A 279 16.14 -1.13 23.69
N GLY A 280 17.02 -1.71 24.52
CA GLY A 280 17.94 -2.77 24.10
C GLY A 280 17.21 -4.01 23.57
N PHE A 281 16.11 -4.41 24.23
CA PHE A 281 15.24 -5.49 23.76
C PHE A 281 14.63 -5.20 22.38
N TYR A 282 14.07 -4.00 22.15
CA TYR A 282 13.53 -3.66 20.83
C TYR A 282 14.62 -3.54 19.75
N ALA A 283 15.80 -3.03 20.10
CA ALA A 283 16.94 -3.02 19.19
C ALA A 283 17.36 -4.45 18.80
N LEU A 284 17.41 -5.36 19.76
CA LEU A 284 17.69 -6.78 19.50
C LEU A 284 16.63 -7.40 18.58
N VAL A 285 15.35 -7.18 18.87
CA VAL A 285 14.24 -7.66 18.02
C VAL A 285 14.37 -7.12 16.58
N ALA A 286 14.70 -5.84 16.41
CA ALA A 286 14.92 -5.24 15.09
C ALA A 286 16.13 -5.85 14.36
N VAL A 287 17.24 -6.08 15.06
CA VAL A 287 18.43 -6.74 14.50
C VAL A 287 18.13 -8.17 14.07
N VAL A 288 17.39 -8.93 14.88
CA VAL A 288 16.95 -10.28 14.53
C VAL A 288 16.05 -10.25 13.30
N ALA A 289 15.09 -9.33 13.23
CA ALA A 289 14.22 -9.17 12.07
C ALA A 289 14.99 -8.84 10.78
N ALA A 290 15.94 -7.92 10.86
CA ALA A 290 16.84 -7.61 9.74
C ALA A 290 17.68 -8.82 9.34
N GLY A 291 18.20 -9.58 10.30
CA GLY A 291 18.93 -10.83 10.05
C GLY A 291 18.07 -11.88 9.35
N VAL A 292 16.79 -12.01 9.72
CA VAL A 292 15.82 -12.89 9.04
C VAL A 292 15.59 -12.43 7.61
N LEU A 293 15.40 -11.13 7.37
CA LEU A 293 15.21 -10.58 6.03
C LEU A 293 16.44 -10.80 5.13
N VAL A 294 17.65 -10.55 5.64
CA VAL A 294 18.92 -10.78 4.90
C VAL A 294 19.14 -12.27 4.63
N TRP A 295 18.83 -13.13 5.60
CA TRP A 295 18.92 -14.57 5.42
C TRP A 295 17.90 -15.07 4.39
N ALA A 296 16.67 -14.54 4.45
CA ALA A 296 15.62 -14.85 3.51
C ALA A 296 16.03 -14.42 2.10
N SER A 297 16.49 -13.18 1.91
CA SER A 297 16.91 -12.65 0.60
C SER A 297 18.08 -13.38 -0.04
N GLY A 298 18.89 -14.08 0.75
CA GLY A 298 20.01 -14.89 0.26
C GLY A 298 19.61 -16.28 -0.26
N ARG A 299 18.35 -16.70 -0.09
CA ARG A 299 17.84 -17.94 -0.68
C ARG A 299 17.59 -17.75 -2.19
N PRO A 300 17.57 -18.82 -3.00
CA PRO A 300 17.06 -18.73 -4.36
C PRO A 300 15.53 -18.62 -4.30
N HIS A 301 14.98 -17.56 -4.87
CA HIS A 301 13.55 -17.39 -5.12
C HIS A 301 13.45 -16.56 -6.40
N ALA A 302 12.36 -16.73 -7.14
CA ALA A 302 12.07 -15.83 -8.25
C ALA A 302 11.97 -14.43 -7.65
N LEU A 303 12.85 -13.52 -8.06
CA LEU A 303 12.65 -12.11 -7.78
C LEU A 303 11.30 -11.78 -8.43
N THR A 304 10.33 -11.35 -7.65
CA THR A 304 9.20 -10.57 -8.17
C THR A 304 9.73 -9.18 -8.53
N SER A 305 10.77 -9.15 -9.37
CA SER A 305 11.27 -7.95 -10.04
C SER A 305 10.57 -7.95 -11.37
N ASP A 306 9.42 -7.29 -11.34
CA ASP A 306 8.43 -7.03 -12.37
C ASP A 306 7.10 -7.43 -11.75
N GLU A 307 6.45 -6.48 -11.06
CA GLU A 307 5.00 -6.48 -11.15
C GLU A 307 4.67 -6.56 -12.65
N PRO A 308 3.94 -7.58 -13.11
CA PRO A 308 3.19 -7.39 -14.33
C PRO A 308 2.22 -6.26 -14.00
N THR A 309 2.50 -5.06 -14.53
CA THR A 309 1.57 -3.93 -14.61
C THR A 309 0.15 -4.46 -14.56
N ALA A 310 -0.60 -4.08 -13.53
CA ALA A 310 -1.97 -4.50 -13.27
C ALA A 310 -2.75 -4.70 -14.58
N GLY A 311 -2.68 -5.94 -15.04
CA GLY A 311 -3.30 -6.48 -16.22
C GLY A 311 -3.96 -7.75 -15.72
N PRO A 312 -5.22 -8.00 -16.08
CA PRO A 312 -5.96 -9.15 -15.58
C PRO A 312 -5.11 -10.40 -15.76
N ALA A 313 -4.96 -11.18 -14.69
CA ALA A 313 -4.11 -12.37 -14.62
C ALA A 313 -4.16 -13.16 -15.93
N THR A 314 -3.16 -12.93 -16.79
CA THR A 314 -2.98 -13.72 -17.99
C THR A 314 -2.32 -15.00 -17.54
N THR A 315 -3.15 -15.93 -17.07
CA THR A 315 -2.81 -17.36 -17.03
C THR A 315 -1.93 -17.65 -18.24
N ALA A 316 -0.69 -18.07 -18.02
CA ALA A 316 0.25 -18.34 -19.09
C ALA A 316 -0.38 -19.32 -20.08
N MET A 317 -0.95 -18.77 -21.16
CA MET A 317 -1.64 -19.54 -22.17
C MET A 317 -0.57 -20.27 -22.97
N GLY A 318 -0.79 -21.56 -23.25
CA GLY A 318 0.11 -22.32 -24.12
C GLY A 318 0.26 -21.66 -25.51
N PRO A 319 1.31 -22.00 -26.27
CA PRO A 319 1.57 -21.40 -27.58
C PRO A 319 0.32 -21.37 -28.48
N GLY A 320 0.04 -20.21 -29.09
CA GLY A 320 -1.09 -19.98 -29.99
C GLY A 320 -2.49 -19.99 -29.37
N ARG A 321 -2.64 -20.27 -28.08
CA ARG A 321 -3.96 -20.25 -27.40
C ARG A 321 -4.57 -18.85 -27.34
N ALA A 322 -3.74 -17.82 -27.16
CA ALA A 322 -4.19 -16.44 -27.11
C ALA A 322 -4.81 -15.96 -28.43
N ALA A 323 -4.40 -16.55 -29.55
CA ALA A 323 -4.90 -16.23 -30.88
C ALA A 323 -5.98 -17.20 -31.40
N ALA A 324 -6.39 -18.20 -30.60
CA ALA A 324 -7.20 -19.34 -31.08
C ALA A 324 -8.59 -18.95 -31.59
N HIS A 325 -9.18 -17.89 -31.06
CA HIS A 325 -10.52 -17.42 -31.41
C HIS A 325 -10.53 -16.25 -32.40
N PHE A 326 -9.35 -15.79 -32.85
CA PHE A 326 -9.24 -14.70 -33.83
C PHE A 326 -9.23 -15.22 -35.27
N PRO A 327 -9.65 -14.40 -36.26
CA PRO A 327 -9.56 -14.78 -37.66
C PRO A 327 -8.11 -15.06 -38.06
N ALA A 328 -7.85 -16.25 -38.63
CA ALA A 328 -6.51 -16.68 -39.02
C ALA A 328 -5.82 -15.69 -39.99
N THR A 329 -6.60 -14.98 -40.81
CA THR A 329 -6.10 -13.94 -41.73
C THR A 329 -5.51 -12.73 -40.99
N GLU A 330 -6.10 -12.32 -39.88
CA GLU A 330 -5.60 -11.19 -39.07
C GLU A 330 -4.39 -11.63 -38.25
N VAL A 331 -4.46 -12.80 -37.62
CA VAL A 331 -3.33 -13.41 -36.90
C VAL A 331 -2.10 -13.55 -37.81
N ALA A 332 -2.29 -13.95 -39.07
CA ALA A 332 -1.20 -14.05 -40.04
C ALA A 332 -0.55 -12.70 -40.36
N LYS A 333 -1.32 -11.59 -40.41
CA LYS A 333 -0.77 -10.25 -40.63
C LYS A 333 0.07 -9.81 -39.44
N PHE A 334 -0.44 -9.98 -38.20
CA PHE A 334 0.33 -9.66 -36.99
C PHE A 334 1.64 -10.44 -36.96
N ARG A 335 1.58 -11.75 -37.21
CA ARG A 335 2.77 -12.62 -37.24
C ARG A 335 3.79 -12.18 -38.29
N ALA A 336 3.33 -11.84 -39.50
CA ALA A 336 4.21 -11.39 -40.57
C ALA A 336 4.94 -10.08 -40.20
N ILE A 337 4.26 -9.13 -39.56
CA ILE A 337 4.90 -7.88 -39.08
C ILE A 337 5.89 -8.18 -37.96
N THR A 338 5.52 -9.02 -36.98
CA THR A 338 6.40 -9.40 -35.87
C THR A 338 7.66 -10.12 -36.36
N GLN A 339 7.54 -11.04 -37.32
CA GLN A 339 8.68 -11.79 -37.85
C GLN A 339 9.60 -10.93 -38.73
N ASP A 340 9.04 -9.98 -39.49
CA ASP A 340 9.84 -8.98 -40.19
C ASP A 340 10.59 -8.07 -39.20
N THR A 341 9.95 -7.68 -38.09
CA THR A 341 10.62 -6.92 -37.02
C THR A 341 11.79 -7.70 -36.42
N VAL A 342 11.62 -8.99 -36.11
CA VAL A 342 12.72 -9.86 -35.62
C VAL A 342 13.89 -9.86 -36.61
N SER A 343 13.60 -10.01 -37.90
CA SER A 343 14.63 -10.03 -38.96
C SER A 343 15.42 -8.72 -39.01
N LYS A 344 14.76 -7.57 -38.78
CA LYS A 344 15.41 -6.26 -38.74
C LYS A 344 16.28 -6.07 -37.48
N VAL A 345 15.81 -6.52 -36.31
CA VAL A 345 16.59 -6.52 -35.07
C VAL A 345 17.86 -7.37 -35.24
N GLN A 346 17.73 -8.58 -35.77
CA GLN A 346 18.87 -9.47 -36.01
C GLN A 346 19.87 -8.93 -37.04
N ALA A 347 19.40 -8.12 -38.00
CA ALA A 347 20.23 -7.44 -38.97
C ALA A 347 20.87 -6.14 -38.44
N GLY A 348 20.65 -5.76 -37.17
CA GLY A 348 21.13 -4.51 -36.58
C GLY A 348 20.44 -3.25 -37.12
N GLN A 349 19.29 -3.39 -37.78
CA GLN A 349 18.56 -2.30 -38.42
C GLN A 349 17.56 -1.65 -37.46
N GLN A 350 18.05 -1.05 -36.38
CA GLN A 350 17.22 -0.56 -35.27
C GLN A 350 16.08 0.38 -35.72
N ALA A 351 16.41 1.42 -36.50
CA ALA A 351 15.42 2.41 -36.94
C ALA A 351 14.30 1.77 -37.80
N ALA A 352 14.65 0.77 -38.61
CA ALA A 352 13.71 0.04 -39.43
C ALA A 352 12.84 -0.92 -38.59
N ALA A 353 13.42 -1.53 -37.55
CA ALA A 353 12.68 -2.35 -36.57
C ALA A 353 11.67 -1.49 -35.78
N THR A 354 12.07 -0.32 -35.28
CA THR A 354 11.18 0.62 -34.56
C THR A 354 10.05 1.15 -35.46
N THR A 355 10.31 1.35 -36.76
CA THR A 355 9.26 1.69 -37.71
C THR A 355 8.31 0.52 -37.92
N ARG A 356 8.86 -0.70 -38.08
CA ARG A 356 8.04 -1.88 -38.36
C ARG A 356 7.14 -2.29 -37.19
N ILE A 357 7.61 -2.16 -35.96
CA ILE A 357 6.78 -2.44 -34.78
C ILE A 357 5.65 -1.39 -34.61
N LYS A 358 5.82 -0.17 -35.13
CA LYS A 358 4.75 0.82 -35.19
C LYS A 358 3.64 0.43 -36.18
N ASP A 359 3.98 -0.25 -37.28
CA ASP A 359 2.96 -0.81 -38.18
C ASP A 359 2.10 -1.86 -37.47
N LEU A 360 2.71 -2.64 -36.56
CA LEU A 360 1.99 -3.63 -35.75
C LEU A 360 0.98 -2.96 -34.83
N GLU A 361 1.41 -1.96 -34.05
CA GLU A 361 0.55 -1.13 -33.18
C GLU A 361 -0.61 -0.53 -33.99
N THR A 362 -0.31 0.09 -35.13
CA THR A 362 -1.33 0.72 -35.98
C THR A 362 -2.33 -0.27 -36.58
N LEU A 363 -1.94 -1.53 -36.80
CA LEU A 363 -2.84 -2.58 -37.26
C LEU A 363 -3.67 -3.14 -36.10
N TRP A 364 -3.03 -3.39 -34.95
CA TRP A 364 -3.66 -3.91 -33.74
C TRP A 364 -4.76 -2.97 -33.22
N ASP A 365 -4.45 -1.67 -33.09
CA ASP A 365 -5.40 -0.65 -32.63
C ASP A 365 -6.60 -0.51 -33.57
N ARG A 366 -6.37 -0.65 -34.88
CA ARG A 366 -7.44 -0.56 -35.89
C ARG A 366 -8.41 -1.73 -35.79
N ASP A 367 -7.90 -2.91 -35.48
CA ASP A 367 -8.68 -4.14 -35.44
C ASP A 367 -9.30 -4.38 -34.05
N GLN A 368 -8.96 -3.56 -33.04
CA GLN A 368 -9.43 -3.67 -31.65
C GLN A 368 -10.95 -3.87 -31.53
N ASP A 369 -11.75 -3.00 -32.14
CA ASP A 369 -13.22 -3.03 -32.05
C ASP A 369 -13.82 -4.33 -32.62
N THR A 370 -13.06 -5.05 -33.45
CA THR A 370 -13.48 -6.32 -34.05
C THR A 370 -12.93 -7.53 -33.32
N LEU A 371 -11.71 -7.46 -32.78
CA LEU A 371 -11.03 -8.59 -32.15
C LEU A 371 -11.35 -8.70 -30.64
N GLN A 372 -11.38 -7.58 -29.92
CA GLN A 372 -11.60 -7.56 -28.48
C GLN A 372 -12.91 -8.24 -28.05
N PRO A 373 -14.05 -8.08 -28.75
CA PRO A 373 -15.29 -8.77 -28.38
C PRO A 373 -15.28 -10.29 -28.66
N MET A 374 -14.38 -10.80 -29.52
CA MET A 374 -14.33 -12.22 -29.90
C MET A 374 -13.73 -13.09 -28.80
N ASP A 375 -12.65 -12.62 -28.18
CA ASP A 375 -12.00 -13.28 -27.05
C ASP A 375 -11.24 -12.22 -26.25
N ARG A 376 -11.91 -11.70 -25.21
CA ARG A 376 -11.36 -10.65 -24.37
C ARG A 376 -10.06 -11.08 -23.68
N THR A 377 -10.01 -12.31 -23.20
CA THR A 377 -8.84 -12.82 -22.47
C THR A 377 -7.67 -13.05 -23.43
N GLY A 378 -7.92 -13.64 -24.61
CA GLY A 378 -6.90 -13.77 -25.66
C GLY A 378 -6.39 -12.41 -26.15
N TRP A 379 -7.30 -11.43 -26.26
CA TRP A 379 -6.97 -10.06 -26.66
C TRP A 379 -6.07 -9.39 -25.62
N GLU A 380 -6.43 -9.44 -24.34
CA GLU A 380 -5.62 -8.89 -23.22
C GLU A 380 -4.21 -9.52 -23.17
N VAL A 381 -4.08 -10.82 -23.44
CA VAL A 381 -2.76 -11.49 -23.53
C VAL A 381 -1.92 -10.93 -24.68
N LEU A 382 -2.49 -10.83 -25.88
CA LEU A 382 -1.76 -10.35 -27.05
C LEU A 382 -1.42 -8.87 -26.95
N ASP A 383 -2.35 -8.06 -26.46
CA ASP A 383 -2.19 -6.63 -26.22
C ASP A 383 -0.98 -6.36 -25.31
N HIS A 384 -0.94 -7.03 -24.15
CA HIS A 384 0.19 -6.95 -23.23
C HIS A 384 1.53 -7.40 -23.86
N LYS A 385 1.53 -8.46 -24.68
CA LYS A 385 2.75 -8.91 -25.36
C LYS A 385 3.22 -7.93 -26.44
N ILE A 386 2.28 -7.27 -27.13
CA ILE A 386 2.56 -6.20 -28.09
C ILE A 386 3.18 -5.00 -27.38
N ASP A 387 2.65 -4.60 -26.22
CA ASP A 387 3.19 -3.51 -25.41
C ASP A 387 4.62 -3.77 -24.94
N ILE A 388 4.91 -4.99 -24.47
CA ILE A 388 6.28 -5.38 -24.09
C ILE A 388 7.23 -5.25 -25.28
N ALA A 389 6.82 -5.72 -26.46
CA ALA A 389 7.63 -5.60 -27.68
C ALA A 389 7.82 -4.12 -28.10
N LEU A 390 6.77 -3.30 -28.03
CA LEU A 390 6.85 -1.87 -28.33
C LEU A 390 7.81 -1.15 -27.35
N LYS A 391 7.72 -1.44 -26.05
CA LYS A 391 8.59 -0.87 -25.02
C LYS A 391 10.05 -1.26 -25.24
N ALA A 392 10.31 -2.54 -25.55
CA ALA A 392 11.65 -3.03 -25.85
C ALA A 392 12.28 -2.30 -27.04
N LEU A 393 11.54 -2.10 -28.14
CA LEU A 393 12.06 -1.48 -29.37
C LEU A 393 12.09 0.07 -29.35
N ARG A 394 11.47 0.71 -28.35
CA ARG A 394 11.39 2.19 -28.22
C ARG A 394 12.23 2.75 -27.07
N THR A 395 12.92 1.89 -26.31
CA THR A 395 13.82 2.35 -25.25
C THR A 395 14.98 3.16 -25.80
N LYS A 396 15.56 4.05 -24.98
CA LYS A 396 16.68 4.92 -25.36
C LYS A 396 17.99 4.13 -25.60
N SER A 397 18.11 2.96 -24.99
CA SER A 397 19.28 2.08 -25.07
C SER A 397 18.81 0.67 -25.43
N PRO A 398 18.48 0.39 -26.71
CA PRO A 398 17.93 -0.89 -27.13
C PRO A 398 18.96 -2.01 -26.95
N ASP A 399 18.47 -3.15 -26.46
CA ASP A 399 19.23 -4.38 -26.29
C ASP A 399 18.64 -5.46 -27.20
N ALA A 400 19.43 -5.91 -28.18
CA ALA A 400 18.95 -6.83 -29.21
C ALA A 400 18.50 -8.19 -28.64
N ALA A 401 19.06 -8.63 -27.52
CA ALA A 401 18.65 -9.86 -26.86
C ALA A 401 17.25 -9.72 -26.25
N THR A 402 17.01 -8.62 -25.52
CA THR A 402 15.72 -8.29 -24.92
C THR A 402 14.64 -8.08 -25.99
N GLU A 403 14.95 -7.36 -27.07
CA GLU A 403 14.02 -7.15 -28.19
C GLU A 403 13.66 -8.47 -28.89
N THR A 404 14.66 -9.31 -29.16
CA THR A 404 14.44 -10.61 -29.79
C THR A 404 13.60 -11.51 -28.89
N GLN A 405 13.84 -11.51 -27.58
CA GLN A 405 13.04 -12.28 -26.62
C GLN A 405 11.58 -11.82 -26.61
N ALA A 406 11.33 -10.51 -26.48
CA ALA A 406 9.98 -9.93 -26.47
C ALA A 406 9.20 -10.27 -27.76
N LEU A 407 9.84 -10.14 -28.92
CA LEU A 407 9.23 -10.48 -30.21
C LEU A 407 8.99 -11.99 -30.37
N THR A 408 9.88 -12.83 -29.84
CA THR A 408 9.73 -14.30 -29.88
C THR A 408 8.59 -14.77 -28.98
N ASP A 409 8.44 -14.16 -27.81
CA ASP A 409 7.31 -14.42 -26.93
C ASP A 409 5.97 -14.03 -27.59
N LEU A 410 5.94 -12.89 -28.28
CA LEU A 410 4.76 -12.46 -29.04
C LEU A 410 4.46 -13.42 -30.20
N LEU A 411 5.47 -13.88 -30.95
CA LEU A 411 5.28 -14.90 -31.99
C LEU A 411 4.70 -16.20 -31.42
N THR A 412 5.19 -16.62 -30.25
CA THR A 412 4.71 -17.82 -29.56
C THR A 412 3.25 -17.67 -29.13
N ALA A 413 2.85 -16.49 -28.65
CA ALA A 413 1.46 -16.20 -28.28
C ALA A 413 0.54 -16.15 -29.51
N LEU A 414 1.02 -15.61 -30.64
CA LEU A 414 0.30 -15.56 -31.91
C LEU A 414 0.13 -16.94 -32.57
N GLY A 415 0.97 -17.93 -32.25
CA GLY A 415 0.79 -19.37 -32.56
C GLY A 415 1.42 -19.87 -33.84
#